data_AF-A0AA35QXH4-F1
#
_entry.id   AF-A0AA35QXH4-F1
#
_cell.length_a   1.000
_cell.length_b   1.000
_cell.length_c   1.000
_cell.angle_alpha   90.00
_cell.angle_beta   90.00
_cell.angle_gamma   90.00
#
_symmetry.space_group_name_H-M   'P 1'
#
loop_
_entity.id
_entity.type
_entity.pdbx_description
1 polymer ?
#
loop_
_entity_poly.entity_id
_entity_poly.type
_entity_poly.pdbx_seq_one_letter_code
_entity_poly.pdbx_strand_id
1 'polypeptide(L)'
;MQLCIGNHDMFMKRRRLDTMEVQQMKAQAKEERARKLAERDRLEREKQARLEAERRQMELEERLRQMEGEVRKAIHARMQTEETLKMVTEQVKVAQEEAQVHARKNLEAEEEVRRARQNAVRSEEERMAMERKVQQVESAMHAQLRHQEVADGVQRVDHDTSGGGGGGGGGSGASGEGRHSPRHQASGSASAKSPSSSLTGISAVSSGSSSTTGNTSTTATVASPPSGAGLDVLTANSSPRPLTPHGEIDLTPNGDMEELSKQLEKESQAYQERSRYISDQLSALKTQMDDLKMEDRMTRNDLLHEELIRLGNNKRLALDKSKTGPQKTRIAFYEEL
;
A
#
# COMPACT_ATOMS: atom_id res chain seq x y z
N MET A 1 -66.99 -40.95 9.34
CA MET A 1 -67.73 -39.67 9.43
C MET A 1 -66.85 -38.45 9.78
N GLN A 2 -66.25 -38.35 10.97
CA GLN A 2 -65.57 -37.12 11.44
C GLN A 2 -64.64 -36.44 10.42
N LEU A 3 -63.77 -37.20 9.74
CA LEU A 3 -62.87 -36.67 8.71
C LEU A 3 -63.59 -36.00 7.54
N CYS A 4 -64.79 -36.45 7.17
CA CYS A 4 -65.59 -35.86 6.09
C CYS A 4 -66.10 -34.48 6.51
N ILE A 5 -66.62 -34.38 7.73
CA ILE A 5 -67.17 -33.15 8.32
C ILE A 5 -66.06 -32.10 8.48
N GLY A 6 -64.98 -32.43 9.18
CA GLY A 6 -63.88 -31.49 9.41
C GLY A 6 -63.18 -31.01 8.12
N ASN A 7 -63.06 -31.87 7.09
CA ASN A 7 -62.56 -31.44 5.78
C ASN A 7 -63.55 -30.55 5.04
N HIS A 8 -64.86 -30.82 5.13
CA HIS A 8 -65.90 -29.97 4.54
C HIS A 8 -65.91 -28.57 5.19
N ASP A 9 -65.89 -28.49 6.52
CA ASP A 9 -65.87 -27.22 7.26
C ASP A 9 -64.65 -26.38 6.88
N MET A 10 -63.46 -26.98 6.82
CA MET A 10 -62.23 -26.31 6.40
C MET A 10 -62.24 -25.94 4.90
N PHE A 11 -62.90 -26.73 4.05
CA PHE A 11 -63.11 -26.43 2.62
C PHE A 11 -64.06 -25.25 2.40
N MET A 12 -65.05 -25.07 3.28
CA MET A 12 -65.98 -23.92 3.28
C MET A 12 -65.34 -22.68 3.91
N LYS A 13 -64.61 -22.80 5.02
CA LYS A 13 -63.84 -21.69 5.61
C LYS A 13 -62.88 -21.06 4.60
N ARG A 14 -62.13 -21.89 3.84
CA ARG A 14 -61.23 -21.44 2.75
C ARG A 14 -61.91 -20.81 1.52
N ARG A 15 -63.25 -20.70 1.49
CA ARG A 15 -64.02 -20.04 0.43
C ARG A 15 -64.74 -18.77 0.89
N ARG A 16 -64.71 -18.49 2.19
CA ARG A 16 -65.17 -17.22 2.75
C ARG A 16 -63.97 -16.27 2.82
N LEU A 17 -64.23 -14.97 2.93
CA LEU A 17 -63.19 -14.01 3.26
C LEU A 17 -62.61 -14.34 4.65
N ASP A 18 -61.33 -14.04 4.85
CA ASP A 18 -60.67 -14.22 6.16
C ASP A 18 -61.38 -13.39 7.24
N THR A 19 -61.54 -13.94 8.45
CA THR A 19 -61.99 -13.16 9.61
C THR A 19 -60.95 -12.10 9.98
N MET A 20 -61.37 -11.02 10.65
CA MET A 20 -60.46 -9.95 11.08
C MET A 20 -59.25 -10.47 11.87
N GLU A 21 -59.46 -11.47 12.73
CA GLU A 21 -58.39 -12.16 13.48
C GLU A 21 -57.36 -12.81 12.54
N VAL A 22 -57.82 -13.55 11.52
CA VAL A 22 -56.93 -14.21 10.55
C VAL A 22 -56.20 -13.19 9.68
N GLN A 23 -56.84 -12.06 9.33
CA GLN A 23 -56.19 -10.95 8.63
C GLN A 23 -55.11 -10.29 9.51
N GLN A 24 -55.40 -10.04 10.78
CA GLN A 24 -54.45 -9.49 11.75
C GLN A 24 -53.25 -10.43 11.96
N MET A 25 -53.48 -11.73 12.15
CA MET A 25 -52.41 -12.74 12.25
C MET A 25 -51.55 -12.79 10.98
N LYS A 26 -52.15 -12.68 9.78
CA LYS A 26 -51.41 -12.61 8.52
C LYS A 26 -50.57 -11.32 8.40
N ALA A 27 -51.11 -10.18 8.83
CA ALA A 27 -50.39 -8.91 8.84
C ALA A 27 -49.18 -8.96 9.80
N GLN A 28 -49.39 -9.38 11.05
CA GLN A 28 -48.33 -9.55 12.05
C GLN A 28 -47.26 -10.55 11.59
N ALA A 29 -47.66 -11.68 11.00
CA ALA A 29 -46.71 -12.66 10.47
C ALA A 29 -45.93 -12.15 9.25
N LYS A 30 -46.47 -11.21 8.46
CA LYS A 30 -45.76 -10.53 7.37
C LYS A 30 -44.78 -9.49 7.92
N GLU A 31 -45.20 -8.70 8.90
CA GLU A 31 -44.39 -7.69 9.58
C GLU A 31 -43.19 -8.32 10.31
N GLU A 32 -43.40 -9.38 11.11
CA GLU A 32 -42.32 -10.11 11.78
C GLU A 32 -41.29 -10.67 10.79
N ARG A 33 -41.73 -11.20 9.65
CA ARG A 33 -40.83 -11.73 8.62
C ARG A 33 -40.02 -10.61 7.98
N ALA A 34 -40.64 -9.47 7.67
CA ALA A 34 -39.95 -8.30 7.14
C ALA A 34 -38.93 -7.74 8.14
N ARG A 35 -39.30 -7.64 9.43
CA ARG A 35 -38.41 -7.22 10.52
C ARG A 35 -37.20 -8.16 10.67
N LYS A 36 -37.43 -9.47 10.73
CA LYS A 36 -36.37 -10.49 10.85
C LYS A 36 -35.43 -10.50 9.63
N LEU A 37 -35.95 -10.24 8.43
CA LEU A 37 -35.13 -10.06 7.23
C LEU A 37 -34.29 -8.78 7.30
N ALA A 38 -34.89 -7.64 7.64
CA ALA A 38 -34.16 -6.37 7.78
C ALA A 38 -33.07 -6.42 8.87
N GLU A 39 -33.31 -7.13 9.97
CA GLU A 39 -32.33 -7.38 11.03
C GLU A 39 -31.16 -8.25 10.55
N ARG A 40 -31.46 -9.36 9.85
CA ARG A 40 -30.45 -10.23 9.20
C ARG A 40 -29.60 -9.43 8.21
N ASP A 41 -30.23 -8.64 7.35
CA ASP A 41 -29.56 -7.87 6.30
C ASP A 41 -28.74 -6.70 6.88
N ARG A 42 -29.13 -6.17 8.04
CA ARG A 42 -28.30 -5.22 8.81
C ARG A 42 -27.04 -5.91 9.35
N LEU A 43 -27.21 -7.06 10.01
CA LEU A 43 -26.10 -7.84 10.57
C LEU A 43 -25.11 -8.29 9.49
N GLU A 44 -25.60 -8.66 8.32
CA GLU A 44 -24.80 -9.06 7.15
C GLU A 44 -23.95 -7.88 6.63
N ARG A 45 -24.51 -6.67 6.53
CA ARG A 45 -23.74 -5.45 6.19
C ARG A 45 -22.71 -5.08 7.26
N GLU A 46 -23.05 -5.20 8.54
CA GLU A 46 -22.13 -4.91 9.66
C GLU A 46 -20.95 -5.89 9.68
N LYS A 47 -21.21 -7.18 9.48
CA LYS A 47 -20.18 -8.22 9.31
C LYS A 47 -19.28 -7.92 8.11
N GLN A 48 -19.84 -7.56 6.96
CA GLN A 48 -19.07 -7.24 5.75
C GLN A 48 -18.18 -6.01 5.97
N ALA A 49 -18.71 -4.93 6.54
CA ALA A 49 -17.94 -3.73 6.87
C ALA A 49 -16.77 -4.02 7.83
N ARG A 50 -16.98 -4.91 8.81
CA ARG A 50 -15.92 -5.36 9.73
C ARG A 50 -14.83 -6.17 9.01
N LEU A 51 -15.19 -7.11 8.15
CA LEU A 51 -14.22 -7.89 7.36
C LEU A 51 -13.38 -6.99 6.43
N GLU A 52 -13.98 -5.95 5.84
CA GLU A 52 -13.23 -4.98 5.05
C GLU A 52 -12.33 -4.08 5.90
N ALA A 53 -12.75 -3.72 7.12
CA ALA A 53 -11.91 -2.95 8.05
C ALA A 53 -10.68 -3.77 8.51
N GLU A 54 -10.88 -5.05 8.82
CA GLU A 54 -9.82 -6.00 9.17
C GLU A 54 -8.83 -6.18 8.01
N ARG A 55 -9.32 -6.32 6.77
CA ARG A 55 -8.48 -6.33 5.57
C ARG A 55 -7.67 -5.04 5.38
N ARG A 56 -8.28 -3.87 5.59
CA ARG A 56 -7.59 -2.57 5.51
C ARG A 56 -6.53 -2.41 6.61
N GLN A 57 -6.76 -2.96 7.80
CA GLN A 57 -5.75 -3.00 8.86
C GLN A 57 -4.56 -3.87 8.47
N MET A 58 -4.79 -5.07 7.94
CA MET A 58 -3.74 -5.98 7.47
C MET A 58 -2.87 -5.34 6.37
N GLU A 59 -3.48 -4.64 5.41
CA GLU A 59 -2.77 -3.94 4.33
C GLU A 59 -1.89 -2.78 4.86
N LEU A 60 -2.37 -2.04 5.86
CA LEU A 60 -1.60 -0.98 6.52
C LEU A 60 -0.47 -1.54 7.40
N GLU A 61 -0.71 -2.65 8.12
CA GLU A 61 0.29 -3.34 8.94
C GLU A 61 1.43 -3.91 8.08
N GLU A 62 1.10 -4.54 6.94
CA GLU A 62 2.12 -5.00 6.00
C GLU A 62 2.96 -3.83 5.46
N ARG A 63 2.32 -2.72 5.08
CA ARG A 63 3.01 -1.53 4.60
C ARG A 63 3.92 -0.90 5.67
N LEU A 64 3.49 -0.86 6.93
CA LEU A 64 4.32 -0.44 8.06
C LEU A 64 5.53 -1.37 8.22
N ARG A 65 5.32 -2.69 8.16
CA ARG A 65 6.39 -3.70 8.24
C ARG A 65 7.40 -3.61 7.09
N GLN A 66 6.96 -3.24 5.88
CA GLN A 66 7.85 -2.94 4.75
C GLN A 66 8.70 -1.70 5.05
N MET A 67 8.09 -0.59 5.48
CA MET A 67 8.81 0.65 5.86
C MET A 67 9.80 0.42 7.01
N GLU A 68 9.46 -0.35 8.04
CA GLU A 68 10.39 -0.76 9.11
C GLU A 68 11.61 -1.52 8.55
N GLY A 69 11.37 -2.41 7.59
CA GLY A 69 12.43 -3.16 6.90
C GLY A 69 13.38 -2.26 6.13
N GLU A 70 12.85 -1.22 5.46
CA GLU A 70 13.66 -0.20 4.78
C GLU A 70 14.45 0.67 5.75
N VAL A 71 13.84 1.13 6.84
CA VAL A 71 14.52 1.91 7.90
C VAL A 71 15.66 1.09 8.54
N ARG A 72 15.46 -0.21 8.80
CA ARG A 72 16.52 -1.10 9.29
C ARG A 72 17.69 -1.23 8.30
N LYS A 73 17.41 -1.38 7.00
CA LYS A 73 18.45 -1.39 5.95
C LYS A 73 19.20 -0.05 5.88
N ALA A 74 18.48 1.06 5.93
CA ALA A 74 19.06 2.40 5.90
C ALA A 74 19.96 2.67 7.12
N ILE A 75 19.56 2.23 8.33
CA ILE A 75 20.41 2.31 9.53
C ILE A 75 21.69 1.49 9.36
N HIS A 76 21.60 0.25 8.85
CA HIS A 76 22.78 -0.59 8.65
C HIS A 76 23.76 0.00 7.62
N ALA A 77 23.25 0.47 6.48
CA ALA A 77 24.05 1.17 5.47
C ALA A 77 24.68 2.45 6.04
N ARG A 78 23.95 3.22 6.88
CA ARG A 78 24.49 4.41 7.54
C ARG A 78 25.67 4.05 8.45
N MET A 79 25.58 2.98 9.25
CA MET A 79 26.71 2.54 10.08
C MET A 79 27.94 2.14 9.25
N GLN A 80 27.75 1.47 8.11
CA GLN A 80 28.84 1.16 7.18
C GLN A 80 29.49 2.44 6.60
N THR A 81 28.69 3.47 6.29
CA THR A 81 29.24 4.78 5.87
C THR A 81 29.93 5.53 7.01
N GLU A 82 29.45 5.42 8.26
CA GLU A 82 30.12 6.00 9.44
C GLU A 82 31.47 5.31 9.74
N GLU A 83 31.57 4.00 9.53
CA GLU A 83 32.79 3.22 9.74
C GLU A 83 33.85 3.50 8.66
N THR A 84 33.44 3.47 7.38
CA THR A 84 34.33 3.83 6.27
C THR A 84 34.77 5.29 6.33
N LEU A 85 33.90 6.22 6.75
CA LEU A 85 34.28 7.62 7.00
C LEU A 85 35.36 7.74 8.09
N LYS A 86 35.22 7.03 9.22
CA LYS A 86 36.24 7.03 10.29
C LYS A 86 37.60 6.56 9.77
N MET A 87 37.62 5.42 9.06
CA MET A 87 38.84 4.87 8.44
C MET A 87 39.51 5.88 7.51
N VAL A 88 38.74 6.53 6.63
CA VAL A 88 39.26 7.57 5.72
C VAL A 88 39.76 8.80 6.49
N THR A 89 39.08 9.23 7.56
CA THR A 89 39.57 10.38 8.36
C THR A 89 40.89 10.11 9.07
N GLU A 90 41.14 8.88 9.56
CA GLU A 90 42.46 8.53 10.12
C GLU A 90 43.51 8.41 9.01
N GLN A 91 43.17 7.84 7.85
CA GLN A 91 44.08 7.76 6.70
C GLN A 91 44.53 9.15 6.21
N VAL A 92 43.62 10.15 6.22
CA VAL A 92 43.94 11.54 5.89
C VAL A 92 44.88 12.18 6.93
N LYS A 93 44.71 11.90 8.23
CA LYS A 93 45.67 12.36 9.25
C LYS A 93 47.06 11.79 9.03
N VAL A 94 47.17 10.47 8.82
CA VAL A 94 48.46 9.81 8.58
C VAL A 94 49.15 10.40 7.36
N ALA A 95 48.45 10.56 6.24
CA ALA A 95 48.99 11.19 5.03
C ALA A 95 49.40 12.67 5.26
N GLN A 96 48.69 13.40 6.12
CA GLN A 96 49.02 14.78 6.50
C GLN A 96 50.24 14.86 7.44
N GLU A 97 50.45 13.88 8.32
CA GLU A 97 51.64 13.77 9.16
C GLU A 97 52.87 13.36 8.32
N GLU A 98 52.73 12.37 7.44
CA GLU A 98 53.74 11.98 6.46
C GLU A 98 54.16 13.18 5.59
N ALA A 99 53.19 13.91 5.02
CA ALA A 99 53.46 15.10 4.22
C ALA A 99 54.21 16.19 5.01
N GLN A 100 53.90 16.39 6.30
CA GLN A 100 54.65 17.30 7.17
C GLN A 100 56.08 16.82 7.44
N VAL A 101 56.28 15.51 7.65
CA VAL A 101 57.62 14.92 7.83
C VAL A 101 58.46 15.05 6.55
N HIS A 102 57.86 14.84 5.38
CA HIS A 102 58.51 15.08 4.09
C HIS A 102 58.85 16.56 3.88
N ALA A 103 57.93 17.49 4.21
CA ALA A 103 58.18 18.93 4.11
C ALA A 103 59.33 19.40 5.02
N ARG A 104 59.42 18.89 6.26
CA ARG A 104 60.52 19.18 7.18
C ARG A 104 61.86 18.67 6.66
N LYS A 105 61.92 17.41 6.19
CA LYS A 105 63.13 16.82 5.60
C LYS A 105 63.61 17.58 4.36
N ASN A 106 62.68 18.05 3.52
CA ASN A 106 63.03 18.89 2.36
C ASN A 106 63.62 20.24 2.80
N LEU A 107 63.04 20.90 3.80
CA LEU A 107 63.56 22.16 4.36
C LEU A 107 64.96 21.99 4.97
N GLU A 108 65.17 20.90 5.72
CA GLU A 108 66.47 20.55 6.31
C GLU A 108 67.53 20.28 5.22
N ALA A 109 67.17 19.58 4.14
CA ALA A 109 68.04 19.34 3.01
C ALA A 109 68.34 20.61 2.18
N GLU A 110 67.36 21.50 1.99
CA GLU A 110 67.58 22.82 1.38
C GLU A 110 68.51 23.69 2.23
N GLU A 111 68.37 23.65 3.56
CA GLU A 111 69.29 24.30 4.49
C GLU A 111 70.71 23.72 4.42
N GLU A 112 70.87 22.40 4.32
CA GLU A 112 72.18 21.76 4.15
C GLU A 112 72.82 22.14 2.81
N VAL A 113 72.08 22.07 1.69
CA VAL A 113 72.54 22.52 0.37
C VAL A 113 72.89 24.01 0.38
N ARG A 114 72.13 24.85 1.10
CA ARG A 114 72.43 26.28 1.27
C ARG A 114 73.72 26.50 2.07
N ARG A 115 73.95 25.75 3.15
CA ARG A 115 75.19 25.79 3.94
C ARG A 115 76.39 25.30 3.12
N ALA A 116 76.23 24.21 2.37
CA ALA A 116 77.25 23.69 1.47
C ALA A 116 77.64 24.71 0.38
N ARG A 117 76.66 25.38 -0.25
CA ARG A 117 76.90 26.47 -1.20
C ARG A 117 77.63 27.66 -0.54
N GLN A 118 77.25 28.06 0.66
CA GLN A 118 77.94 29.15 1.38
C GLN A 118 79.39 28.80 1.73
N ASN A 119 79.66 27.55 2.11
CA ASN A 119 81.02 27.07 2.38
C ASN A 119 81.84 26.95 1.08
N ALA A 120 81.23 26.50 -0.02
CA ALA A 120 81.89 26.45 -1.33
C ALA A 120 82.29 27.85 -1.82
N VAL A 121 81.39 28.83 -1.74
CA VAL A 121 81.69 30.23 -2.10
C VAL A 121 82.83 30.79 -1.23
N ARG A 122 82.83 30.56 0.09
CA ARG A 122 83.95 30.99 0.95
C ARG A 122 85.27 30.33 0.59
N SER A 123 85.26 29.03 0.29
CA SER A 123 86.46 28.31 -0.15
C SER A 123 86.96 28.79 -1.52
N GLU A 124 86.06 29.18 -2.41
CA GLU A 124 86.39 29.81 -3.69
C GLU A 124 86.91 31.25 -3.51
N GLU A 125 86.34 32.05 -2.60
CA GLU A 125 86.84 33.38 -2.22
C GLU A 125 88.24 33.30 -1.60
N GLU A 126 88.48 32.34 -0.69
CA GLU A 126 89.79 32.07 -0.09
C GLU A 126 90.81 31.60 -1.13
N ARG A 127 90.40 30.68 -2.03
CA ARG A 127 91.22 30.25 -3.17
C ARG A 127 91.56 31.41 -4.08
N MET A 128 90.60 32.24 -4.47
CA MET A 128 90.80 33.42 -5.34
C MET A 128 91.65 34.49 -4.65
N ALA A 129 91.56 34.63 -3.32
CA ALA A 129 92.43 35.50 -2.55
C ALA A 129 93.87 34.95 -2.45
N MET A 130 94.04 33.63 -2.37
CA MET A 130 95.35 32.97 -2.47
C MET A 130 95.92 33.08 -3.88
N GLU A 131 95.11 32.85 -4.92
CA GLU A 131 95.50 32.94 -6.34
C GLU A 131 95.93 34.36 -6.69
N ARG A 132 95.22 35.40 -6.22
CA ARG A 132 95.67 36.81 -6.33
C ARG A 132 97.01 37.07 -5.63
N LYS A 133 97.27 36.44 -4.48
CA LYS A 133 98.58 36.55 -3.79
C LYS A 133 99.68 35.80 -4.54
N VAL A 134 99.38 34.63 -5.10
CA VAL A 134 100.30 33.88 -5.97
C VAL A 134 100.61 34.70 -7.22
N GLN A 135 99.61 35.20 -7.95
CA GLN A 135 99.79 36.11 -9.08
C GLN A 135 100.54 37.41 -8.70
N GLN A 136 100.39 37.91 -7.47
CA GLN A 136 101.17 39.06 -6.98
C GLN A 136 102.64 38.71 -6.73
N VAL A 137 102.94 37.53 -6.16
CA VAL A 137 104.32 37.02 -5.98
C VAL A 137 104.94 36.65 -7.33
N GLU A 138 104.20 35.99 -8.21
CA GLU A 138 104.60 35.67 -9.58
C GLU A 138 104.87 36.94 -10.37
N SER A 139 103.99 37.95 -10.36
CA SER A 139 104.24 39.21 -11.07
C SER A 139 105.37 40.03 -10.47
N ALA A 140 105.63 39.94 -9.16
CA ALA A 140 106.84 40.49 -8.54
C ALA A 140 108.10 39.72 -8.97
N MET A 141 108.05 38.39 -9.03
CA MET A 141 109.15 37.55 -9.52
C MET A 141 109.39 37.73 -11.03
N HIS A 142 108.35 37.94 -11.83
CA HIS A 142 108.43 38.28 -13.25
C HIS A 142 108.86 39.73 -13.48
N ALA A 143 108.65 40.62 -12.51
CA ALA A 143 109.27 41.94 -12.49
C ALA A 143 110.76 41.87 -12.12
N GLN A 144 111.17 40.97 -11.22
CA GLN A 144 112.59 40.66 -10.96
C GLN A 144 113.28 40.00 -12.16
N LEU A 145 112.64 39.01 -12.82
CA LEU A 145 113.16 38.40 -14.05
C LEU A 145 113.26 39.44 -15.18
N ARG A 146 112.26 40.30 -15.40
CA ARG A 146 112.39 41.42 -16.37
C ARG A 146 113.39 42.51 -15.94
N HIS A 147 113.88 42.48 -14.72
CA HIS A 147 115.03 43.29 -14.27
C HIS A 147 116.39 42.59 -14.49
N GLN A 148 116.37 41.30 -14.85
CA GLN A 148 117.53 40.43 -15.01
C GLN A 148 117.70 39.92 -16.46
N GLU A 149 116.64 39.93 -17.27
CA GLU A 149 116.59 39.46 -18.66
C GLU A 149 116.20 40.59 -19.63
N VAL A 150 117.23 41.26 -20.17
CA VAL A 150 117.13 42.14 -21.36
C VAL A 150 118.09 41.62 -22.45
N ALA A 151 117.83 40.39 -22.90
CA ALA A 151 118.28 39.72 -24.14
C ALA A 151 117.67 38.30 -24.10
N ASP A 152 116.81 37.82 -24.99
CA ASP A 152 116.93 37.78 -26.46
C ASP A 152 115.57 37.59 -27.18
N GLY A 153 115.59 37.56 -28.53
CA GLY A 153 114.41 37.29 -29.37
C GLY A 153 114.11 35.78 -29.57
N VAL A 154 112.97 35.26 -30.06
CA VAL A 154 111.88 35.70 -30.99
C VAL A 154 111.77 34.64 -32.13
N GLN A 155 110.54 34.32 -32.55
CA GLN A 155 110.12 33.36 -33.62
C GLN A 155 110.04 31.87 -33.18
N ARG A 156 108.91 31.13 -33.29
CA ARG A 156 107.97 30.78 -34.40
C ARG A 156 108.45 29.50 -35.17
N VAL A 157 107.61 28.59 -35.72
CA VAL A 157 106.14 28.56 -35.98
C VAL A 157 105.62 27.10 -36.17
N ASP A 158 104.33 26.84 -35.85
CA ASP A 158 103.37 25.80 -36.33
C ASP A 158 103.82 24.30 -36.39
N HIS A 159 103.01 23.26 -36.73
CA HIS A 159 101.67 23.15 -37.33
C HIS A 159 100.99 21.78 -37.00
N ASP A 160 99.66 21.72 -37.06
CA ASP A 160 98.65 20.62 -37.21
C ASP A 160 99.08 19.12 -37.13
N THR A 161 98.27 18.24 -36.53
CA THR A 161 97.04 17.61 -37.11
C THR A 161 96.48 16.58 -36.08
N SER A 162 95.26 16.00 -36.14
CA SER A 162 93.97 16.27 -36.78
C SER A 162 92.92 15.25 -36.27
N GLY A 163 91.62 15.48 -36.49
CA GLY A 163 90.56 14.45 -36.42
C GLY A 163 89.92 14.18 -35.03
N GLY A 164 88.62 13.86 -34.95
CA GLY A 164 87.60 13.88 -36.01
C GLY A 164 86.23 13.29 -35.59
N GLY A 165 85.14 13.81 -36.15
CA GLY A 165 83.75 13.37 -35.93
C GLY A 165 83.13 13.84 -34.59
N GLY A 166 81.83 14.12 -34.46
CA GLY A 166 80.72 14.06 -35.42
C GLY A 166 79.51 13.32 -34.82
N GLY A 167 78.27 13.82 -34.86
CA GLY A 167 77.78 15.12 -35.34
C GLY A 167 76.23 15.22 -35.27
N GLY A 168 75.68 16.36 -35.69
CA GLY A 168 74.23 16.62 -35.80
C GLY A 168 73.54 17.11 -34.51
N GLY A 169 72.46 17.91 -34.56
CA GLY A 169 71.90 18.58 -35.75
C GLY A 169 70.41 18.89 -35.65
N GLY A 170 70.04 20.12 -35.30
CA GLY A 170 68.63 20.59 -35.24
C GLY A 170 67.85 20.12 -34.00
N GLY A 171 66.68 20.68 -33.70
CA GLY A 171 66.01 21.79 -34.39
C GLY A 171 64.69 22.22 -33.71
N SER A 172 64.43 23.53 -33.75
CA SER A 172 63.33 24.30 -33.16
C SER A 172 61.89 23.77 -33.33
N GLY A 173 61.06 23.94 -32.30
CA GLY A 173 59.58 23.80 -32.33
C GLY A 173 59.04 23.41 -30.93
N ALA A 174 58.22 24.18 -30.18
CA ALA A 174 57.04 25.01 -30.44
C ALA A 174 55.71 24.25 -30.25
N SER A 175 54.87 24.75 -29.33
CA SER A 175 53.50 24.28 -29.02
C SER A 175 53.43 22.83 -28.48
N GLY A 176 52.32 22.34 -27.89
CA GLY A 176 51.01 22.94 -27.59
C GLY A 176 50.15 21.93 -26.81
N GLU A 177 48.89 22.27 -26.53
CA GLU A 177 48.01 21.46 -25.66
C GLU A 177 47.44 20.19 -26.31
N GLY A 178 47.20 19.17 -25.47
CA GLY A 178 45.88 18.50 -25.47
C GLY A 178 45.72 17.16 -26.20
N ARG A 179 45.57 16.07 -25.40
CA ARG A 179 44.57 14.98 -25.52
C ARG A 179 44.64 14.14 -24.21
N HIS A 180 43.56 13.79 -23.51
CA HIS A 180 42.39 12.96 -23.87
C HIS A 180 42.81 11.50 -24.16
N SER A 181 42.21 10.45 -23.57
CA SER A 181 41.08 10.34 -22.62
C SER A 181 41.19 9.03 -21.82
N PRO A 182 40.27 8.74 -20.89
CA PRO A 182 39.32 7.65 -21.19
C PRO A 182 37.85 8.02 -20.88
N ARG A 183 36.94 7.05 -21.08
CA ARG A 183 35.48 7.17 -21.07
C ARG A 183 34.91 5.74 -20.92
N HIS A 184 33.84 5.40 -20.18
CA HIS A 184 32.80 6.11 -19.41
C HIS A 184 32.65 5.35 -18.04
N GLN A 185 31.69 5.52 -17.11
CA GLN A 185 30.40 6.23 -16.92
C GLN A 185 30.21 6.40 -15.36
N ALA A 186 29.17 6.94 -14.70
CA ALA A 186 27.85 7.50 -15.07
C ALA A 186 27.37 8.56 -14.03
N SER A 187 26.04 8.64 -13.84
CA SER A 187 25.24 9.32 -12.80
C SER A 187 25.58 8.94 -11.35
N GLY A 188 25.42 9.78 -10.31
CA GLY A 188 24.66 11.03 -10.16
C GLY A 188 24.20 11.19 -8.69
N SER A 189 23.84 12.43 -8.28
CA SER A 189 23.33 12.82 -6.93
C SER A 189 24.33 12.69 -5.76
N ALA A 190 24.27 13.50 -4.68
CA ALA A 190 23.64 14.81 -4.46
C ALA A 190 24.44 15.59 -3.38
N SER A 191 24.26 16.91 -3.30
CA SER A 191 24.88 17.76 -2.27
C SER A 191 23.83 18.22 -1.25
N ALA A 192 24.13 18.11 0.04
CA ALA A 192 23.31 18.60 1.14
C ALA A 192 24.13 19.52 2.06
N LYS A 193 23.55 20.64 2.48
CA LYS A 193 24.17 21.61 3.40
C LYS A 193 23.59 21.44 4.81
N SER A 194 24.44 21.56 5.82
CA SER A 194 24.04 21.80 7.23
C SER A 194 25.07 22.72 7.89
N PRO A 195 24.63 23.83 8.51
CA PRO A 195 25.02 24.09 9.90
C PRO A 195 23.93 24.81 10.73
N SER A 196 24.18 24.94 12.05
CA SER A 196 23.44 25.72 13.07
C SER A 196 21.99 25.28 13.37
N SER A 197 21.44 25.18 14.59
CA SER A 197 21.76 25.55 16.00
C SER A 197 20.96 26.72 16.58
N SER A 198 20.05 26.44 17.52
CA SER A 198 19.62 27.37 18.58
C SER A 198 18.79 26.64 19.66
N LEU A 199 18.98 26.98 20.94
CA LEU A 199 18.19 26.49 22.08
C LEU A 199 17.77 27.67 22.97
N THR A 200 16.47 27.96 23.06
CA THR A 200 15.78 28.75 24.11
C THR A 200 14.28 28.41 24.04
N GLY A 201 13.47 28.38 25.11
CA GLY A 201 13.80 28.45 26.54
C GLY A 201 12.89 29.40 27.34
N ILE A 202 11.69 28.97 27.74
CA ILE A 202 10.82 29.65 28.74
C ILE A 202 9.85 28.66 29.43
N SER A 203 9.17 29.08 30.50
CA SER A 203 8.62 28.22 31.58
C SER A 203 7.12 28.41 31.88
N ALA A 204 6.47 27.38 32.45
CA ALA A 204 5.45 27.40 33.54
C ALA A 204 4.84 25.97 33.66
N VAL A 205 4.79 25.23 34.77
CA VAL A 205 4.35 25.42 36.19
C VAL A 205 2.84 25.58 36.40
N SER A 206 2.19 24.50 36.86
CA SER A 206 0.97 24.38 37.70
C SER A 206 0.58 22.89 37.75
N SER A 207 0.34 22.12 38.84
CA SER A 207 0.24 22.27 40.30
C SER A 207 -1.13 21.85 40.84
N GLY A 208 -1.26 20.61 41.34
CA GLY A 208 -2.39 20.13 42.15
C GLY A 208 -3.66 19.67 41.38
N SER A 209 -4.53 18.80 41.91
CA SER A 209 -4.52 18.12 43.22
C SER A 209 -5.26 16.77 43.20
N SER A 210 -5.02 15.98 44.25
CA SER A 210 -5.72 14.76 44.70
C SER A 210 -7.21 15.01 45.08
N SER A 211 -8.08 14.06 45.45
CA SER A 211 -7.86 12.76 46.15
C SER A 211 -9.06 11.78 46.17
N THR A 212 -8.78 10.47 46.13
CA THR A 212 -9.36 9.35 46.93
C THR A 212 -10.89 9.10 47.12
N THR A 213 -11.26 7.81 46.98
CA THR A 213 -12.35 7.05 47.70
C THR A 213 -13.83 7.45 47.48
N GLY A 214 -14.82 6.57 47.64
CA GLY A 214 -14.81 5.13 48.01
C GLY A 214 -16.22 4.49 47.92
N ASN A 215 -16.33 3.17 48.14
CA ASN A 215 -17.56 2.38 47.94
C ASN A 215 -18.76 2.77 48.82
N THR A 216 -19.98 2.54 48.34
CA THR A 216 -20.98 1.68 49.04
C THR A 216 -22.13 1.26 48.13
N SER A 217 -22.77 0.12 48.44
CA SER A 217 -23.93 -0.41 47.73
C SER A 217 -25.13 -0.46 48.68
N THR A 218 -26.33 -0.02 48.26
CA THR A 218 -27.59 -0.52 48.84
C THR A 218 -28.81 -0.30 47.96
N THR A 219 -29.77 -1.17 48.21
CA THR A 219 -31.01 -1.53 47.51
C THR A 219 -32.17 -0.52 47.53
N ALA A 220 -33.02 -0.63 46.49
CA ALA A 220 -34.50 -0.69 46.54
C ALA A 220 -35.42 0.54 46.26
N THR A 221 -36.59 0.16 45.69
CA THR A 221 -37.95 0.76 45.76
C THR A 221 -38.30 2.10 45.08
N VAL A 222 -38.98 1.96 43.92
CA VAL A 222 -40.36 2.42 43.61
C VAL A 222 -40.83 3.81 44.12
N ALA A 223 -41.12 4.71 43.16
CA ALA A 223 -42.31 5.60 43.17
C ALA A 223 -42.57 6.19 41.76
N SER A 224 -43.81 6.64 41.49
CA SER A 224 -44.20 7.28 40.21
C SER A 224 -44.17 8.82 40.30
N PRO A 225 -44.01 9.55 39.16
CA PRO A 225 -44.02 11.02 39.15
C PRO A 225 -45.44 11.61 39.01
N PRO A 226 -45.75 12.76 39.64
CA PRO A 226 -46.95 13.55 39.37
C PRO A 226 -46.73 14.72 38.38
N SER A 227 -47.83 15.14 37.76
CA SER A 227 -47.96 16.06 36.63
C SER A 227 -47.62 17.55 36.86
N GLY A 228 -47.26 18.25 35.75
CA GLY A 228 -47.45 19.69 35.54
C GLY A 228 -46.17 20.56 35.60
N ALA A 229 -46.06 21.70 34.90
CA ALA A 229 -46.87 22.28 33.80
C ALA A 229 -46.08 23.40 33.07
N GLY A 230 -46.42 23.74 31.82
CA GLY A 230 -45.77 24.78 30.98
C GLY A 230 -45.67 24.33 29.51
N LEU A 231 -46.38 24.93 28.54
CA LEU A 231 -46.10 26.19 27.83
C LEU A 231 -44.79 26.12 26.99
N ASP A 232 -44.74 26.45 25.69
CA ASP A 232 -45.79 27.03 24.83
C ASP A 232 -45.59 26.84 23.31
N VAL A 233 -46.64 27.15 22.53
CA VAL A 233 -46.71 27.51 21.09
C VAL A 233 -45.74 26.87 20.06
N LEU A 234 -46.31 26.12 19.11
CA LEU A 234 -46.10 26.38 17.67
C LEU A 234 -47.42 26.23 16.90
N THR A 235 -47.76 27.24 16.08
CA THR A 235 -49.00 27.26 15.29
C THR A 235 -48.77 26.75 13.87
N ALA A 236 -49.53 25.75 13.45
CA ALA A 236 -49.67 25.35 12.04
C ALA A 236 -51.17 25.32 11.68
N ASN A 237 -51.53 25.96 10.57
CA ASN A 237 -52.91 26.35 10.28
C ASN A 237 -53.72 25.23 9.59
N SER A 238 -54.48 24.47 10.38
CA SER A 238 -55.40 23.43 9.88
C SER A 238 -56.82 23.99 9.73
N SER A 239 -57.19 24.44 8.52
CA SER A 239 -58.55 24.93 8.23
C SER A 239 -59.55 23.76 8.09
N PRO A 240 -60.62 23.69 8.90
CA PRO A 240 -61.57 22.58 8.84
C PRO A 240 -62.56 22.75 7.67
N ARG A 241 -62.48 21.87 6.67
CA ARG A 241 -63.42 21.84 5.54
C ARG A 241 -64.70 21.06 5.95
N PRO A 242 -65.91 21.58 5.69
CA PRO A 242 -67.15 20.97 6.17
C PRO A 242 -67.49 19.65 5.46
N LEU A 243 -68.19 18.77 6.17
CA LEU A 243 -68.65 17.47 5.68
C LEU A 243 -69.82 17.62 4.69
N THR A 244 -69.71 17.03 3.50
CA THR A 244 -70.80 16.90 2.52
C THR A 244 -71.24 15.43 2.39
N PRO A 245 -72.53 15.09 2.61
CA PRO A 245 -72.95 13.70 2.81
C PRO A 245 -73.38 12.98 1.50
N HIS A 246 -72.45 12.82 0.55
CA HIS A 246 -72.61 11.86 -0.55
C HIS A 246 -71.30 11.10 -0.79
N GLY A 247 -71.37 9.77 -0.83
CA GLY A 247 -70.23 8.88 -0.89
C GLY A 247 -69.76 8.58 -2.31
N GLU A 248 -69.19 9.57 -2.99
CA GLU A 248 -68.39 9.30 -4.20
C GLU A 248 -66.98 8.87 -3.78
N ILE A 249 -66.59 7.65 -4.15
CA ILE A 249 -65.23 7.15 -3.97
C ILE A 249 -64.41 7.67 -5.15
N ASP A 250 -63.52 8.63 -4.88
CA ASP A 250 -62.58 9.15 -5.87
C ASP A 250 -61.51 8.08 -6.19
N LEU A 251 -61.88 7.18 -7.10
CA LEU A 251 -60.98 6.18 -7.66
C LEU A 251 -60.09 6.84 -8.70
N THR A 252 -58.89 7.27 -8.32
CA THR A 252 -57.82 7.64 -9.26
C THR A 252 -57.43 6.43 -10.12
N PRO A 253 -57.89 6.31 -11.38
CA PRO A 253 -57.86 5.05 -12.08
C PRO A 253 -56.72 5.03 -13.09
N ASN A 254 -55.62 4.38 -12.73
CA ASN A 254 -54.78 3.53 -13.62
C ASN A 254 -53.48 3.14 -12.89
N GLY A 255 -52.76 4.10 -12.30
CA GLY A 255 -51.42 3.89 -11.73
C GLY A 255 -51.34 2.74 -10.72
N ASP A 256 -52.19 2.76 -9.70
CA ASP A 256 -52.23 1.72 -8.66
C ASP A 256 -52.57 0.33 -9.21
N MET A 257 -53.41 0.27 -10.26
CA MET A 257 -53.82 -0.99 -10.90
C MET A 257 -52.70 -1.54 -11.81
N GLU A 258 -51.98 -0.65 -12.50
CA GLU A 258 -50.84 -1.01 -13.34
C GLU A 258 -49.62 -1.42 -12.50
N GLU A 259 -49.36 -0.75 -11.37
CA GLU A 259 -48.36 -1.18 -10.39
C GLU A 259 -48.76 -2.49 -9.70
N LEU A 260 -50.03 -2.70 -9.33
CA LEU A 260 -50.50 -3.97 -8.80
C LEU A 260 -50.39 -5.11 -9.83
N SER A 261 -50.66 -4.85 -11.10
CA SER A 261 -50.49 -5.82 -12.20
C SER A 261 -49.01 -6.18 -12.38
N LYS A 262 -48.12 -5.18 -12.40
CA LYS A 262 -46.66 -5.34 -12.46
C LYS A 262 -46.09 -6.06 -11.23
N GLN A 263 -46.70 -5.88 -10.06
CA GLN A 263 -46.35 -6.60 -8.83
C GLN A 263 -46.79 -8.07 -8.89
N LEU A 264 -48.01 -8.32 -9.40
CA LEU A 264 -48.56 -9.66 -9.59
C LEU A 264 -47.79 -10.44 -10.68
N GLU A 265 -47.36 -9.76 -11.75
CA GLU A 265 -46.51 -10.35 -12.79
C GLU A 265 -45.14 -10.74 -12.22
N LYS A 266 -44.47 -9.86 -11.45
CA LYS A 266 -43.22 -10.20 -10.74
C LYS A 266 -43.41 -11.38 -9.79
N GLU A 267 -44.50 -11.44 -9.03
CA GLU A 267 -44.75 -12.57 -8.12
C GLU A 267 -45.04 -13.88 -8.89
N SER A 268 -45.72 -13.78 -10.03
CA SER A 268 -45.94 -14.89 -10.98
C SER A 268 -44.63 -15.39 -11.58
N GLN A 269 -43.77 -14.51 -12.10
CA GLN A 269 -42.44 -14.82 -12.62
C GLN A 269 -41.58 -15.48 -11.53
N ALA A 270 -41.49 -14.86 -10.35
CA ALA A 270 -40.75 -15.44 -9.21
C ALA A 270 -41.34 -16.77 -8.72
N TYR A 271 -42.65 -17.03 -8.90
CA TYR A 271 -43.25 -18.34 -8.65
C TYR A 271 -42.86 -19.37 -9.73
N GLN A 272 -42.91 -18.99 -11.01
CA GLN A 272 -42.50 -19.83 -12.14
C GLN A 272 -41.01 -20.21 -12.03
N GLU A 273 -40.13 -19.26 -11.70
CA GLU A 273 -38.71 -19.49 -11.45
C GLU A 273 -38.48 -20.47 -10.29
N ARG A 274 -39.16 -20.29 -9.15
CA ARG A 274 -39.07 -21.23 -8.01
C ARG A 274 -39.61 -22.61 -8.37
N SER A 275 -40.71 -22.69 -9.13
CA SER A 275 -41.28 -23.97 -9.59
C SER A 275 -40.36 -24.66 -10.59
N ARG A 276 -39.70 -23.90 -11.47
CA ARG A 276 -38.69 -24.41 -12.40
C ARG A 276 -37.46 -24.90 -11.65
N TYR A 277 -36.90 -24.10 -10.75
CA TYR A 277 -35.73 -24.49 -9.94
C TYR A 277 -35.97 -25.80 -9.18
N ILE A 278 -37.15 -25.97 -8.57
CA ILE A 278 -37.52 -27.23 -7.91
C ILE A 278 -37.68 -28.38 -8.91
N SER A 279 -38.26 -28.13 -10.10
CA SER A 279 -38.35 -29.13 -11.17
C SER A 279 -36.98 -29.56 -11.69
N ASP A 280 -36.06 -28.61 -11.89
CA ASP A 280 -34.70 -28.83 -12.37
C ASP A 280 -33.88 -29.59 -11.30
N GLN A 281 -34.04 -29.25 -10.01
CA GLN A 281 -33.48 -30.02 -8.89
C GLN A 281 -34.01 -31.46 -8.84
N LEU A 282 -35.31 -31.67 -8.99
CA LEU A 282 -35.92 -33.00 -9.00
C LEU A 282 -35.47 -33.82 -10.21
N SER A 283 -35.29 -33.19 -11.38
CA SER A 283 -34.75 -33.86 -12.56
C SER A 283 -33.28 -34.27 -12.36
N ALA A 284 -32.46 -33.39 -11.78
CA ALA A 284 -31.05 -33.69 -11.50
C ALA A 284 -30.90 -34.82 -10.46
N LEU A 285 -31.71 -34.80 -9.40
CA LEU A 285 -31.76 -35.89 -8.42
C LEU A 285 -32.28 -37.19 -9.04
N LYS A 286 -33.27 -37.15 -9.95
CA LYS A 286 -33.71 -38.36 -10.66
C LYS A 286 -32.56 -38.96 -11.47
N THR A 287 -31.89 -38.18 -12.31
CA THR A 287 -30.76 -38.68 -13.12
C THR A 287 -29.63 -39.25 -12.26
N GLN A 288 -29.31 -38.63 -11.11
CA GLN A 288 -28.32 -39.17 -10.16
C GLN A 288 -28.76 -40.48 -9.48
N MET A 289 -30.07 -40.73 -9.37
CA MET A 289 -30.63 -41.97 -8.82
C MET A 289 -30.84 -43.05 -9.88
N ASP A 290 -31.09 -42.68 -11.14
CA ASP A 290 -31.34 -43.61 -12.25
C ASP A 290 -30.11 -44.50 -12.49
N ASP A 291 -28.89 -43.95 -12.41
CA ASP A 291 -27.61 -44.71 -12.48
C ASP A 291 -27.45 -45.77 -11.36
N LEU A 292 -28.21 -45.66 -10.28
CA LEU A 292 -28.17 -46.55 -9.10
C LEU A 292 -29.48 -47.35 -8.91
N LYS A 293 -30.40 -47.27 -9.88
CA LYS A 293 -31.74 -47.88 -9.82
C LYS A 293 -31.65 -49.40 -10.03
N MET A 294 -32.03 -50.19 -9.02
CA MET A 294 -32.22 -51.64 -9.15
C MET A 294 -33.67 -51.94 -9.53
N GLU A 295 -33.92 -52.15 -10.83
CA GLU A 295 -35.26 -52.41 -11.39
C GLU A 295 -35.96 -53.61 -10.71
N ASP A 296 -35.23 -54.70 -10.46
CA ASP A 296 -35.70 -55.91 -9.76
C ASP A 296 -36.23 -55.68 -8.33
N ARG A 297 -35.99 -54.48 -7.75
CA ARG A 297 -36.47 -54.10 -6.41
C ARG A 297 -37.55 -53.04 -6.41
N MET A 298 -38.05 -52.60 -7.58
CA MET A 298 -39.15 -51.65 -7.64
C MET A 298 -40.43 -52.24 -7.05
N THR A 299 -41.14 -51.44 -6.24
CA THR A 299 -42.45 -51.84 -5.75
C THR A 299 -43.52 -51.57 -6.82
N ARG A 300 -44.68 -52.22 -6.67
CA ARG A 300 -45.87 -51.95 -7.49
C ARG A 300 -46.25 -50.47 -7.52
N ASN A 301 -45.99 -49.73 -6.45
CA ASN A 301 -46.31 -48.30 -6.38
C ASN A 301 -45.33 -47.46 -7.21
N ASP A 302 -44.06 -47.86 -7.29
CA ASP A 302 -43.04 -47.14 -8.05
C ASP A 302 -43.28 -47.30 -9.56
N LEU A 303 -43.62 -48.51 -10.01
CA LEU A 303 -44.01 -48.79 -11.39
C LEU A 303 -45.26 -48.00 -11.81
N LEU A 304 -46.29 -47.95 -10.94
CA LEU A 304 -47.48 -47.13 -11.17
C LEU A 304 -47.15 -45.62 -11.15
N HIS A 305 -46.20 -45.18 -10.33
CA HIS A 305 -45.78 -43.78 -10.29
C HIS A 305 -45.01 -43.37 -11.56
N GLU A 306 -44.10 -44.23 -12.03
CA GLU A 306 -43.35 -44.02 -13.27
C GLU A 306 -44.28 -44.02 -14.49
N GLU A 307 -45.28 -44.91 -14.55
CA GLU A 307 -46.31 -44.84 -15.60
C GLU A 307 -47.16 -43.56 -15.52
N LEU A 308 -47.59 -43.15 -14.32
CA LEU A 308 -48.33 -41.89 -14.15
C LEU A 308 -47.52 -40.67 -14.61
N ILE A 309 -46.22 -40.63 -14.31
CA ILE A 309 -45.30 -39.58 -14.80
C ILE A 309 -45.18 -39.66 -16.34
N ARG A 310 -44.97 -40.85 -16.90
CA ARG A 310 -44.88 -41.10 -18.36
C ARG A 310 -46.12 -40.64 -19.11
N LEU A 311 -47.30 -40.78 -18.51
CA LEU A 311 -48.59 -40.30 -19.04
C LEU A 311 -48.86 -38.81 -18.76
N GLY A 312 -47.90 -38.06 -18.20
CA GLY A 312 -48.04 -36.66 -17.79
C GLY A 312 -49.09 -36.44 -16.68
N ASN A 313 -49.53 -37.49 -16.01
CA ASN A 313 -50.70 -37.48 -15.15
C ASN A 313 -50.32 -37.16 -13.69
N ASN A 314 -50.53 -35.92 -13.28
CA ASN A 314 -50.29 -35.47 -11.91
C ASN A 314 -51.57 -35.45 -11.06
N LYS A 315 -51.41 -35.29 -9.73
CA LYS A 315 -52.50 -35.29 -8.74
C LYS A 315 -53.61 -34.27 -9.03
N ARG A 316 -53.33 -33.14 -9.68
CA ARG A 316 -54.37 -32.15 -10.07
C ARG A 316 -55.14 -32.64 -11.28
N LEU A 317 -54.43 -32.98 -12.37
CA LEU A 317 -55.06 -33.48 -13.60
C LEU A 317 -55.92 -34.74 -13.34
N ALA A 318 -55.46 -35.68 -12.52
CA ALA A 318 -56.24 -36.84 -12.12
C ALA A 318 -57.50 -36.47 -11.29
N LEU A 319 -57.38 -35.53 -10.35
CA LEU A 319 -58.50 -35.03 -9.54
C LEU A 319 -59.52 -34.22 -10.35
N ASP A 320 -59.12 -33.60 -11.46
CA ASP A 320 -60.02 -32.77 -12.26
C ASP A 320 -60.69 -33.58 -13.39
N LYS A 321 -59.96 -34.53 -14.00
CA LYS A 321 -60.54 -35.60 -14.84
C LYS A 321 -61.63 -36.38 -14.09
N SER A 322 -61.35 -36.87 -12.87
CA SER A 322 -62.32 -37.63 -12.05
C SER A 322 -63.48 -36.80 -11.48
N LYS A 323 -63.45 -35.46 -11.59
CA LYS A 323 -64.60 -34.59 -11.27
C LYS A 323 -65.42 -34.17 -12.50
N THR A 324 -64.93 -34.47 -13.70
CA THR A 324 -65.59 -34.08 -14.95
C THR A 324 -66.93 -34.80 -15.10
N GLY A 325 -67.94 -34.10 -15.62
CA GLY A 325 -69.28 -34.64 -15.86
C GLY A 325 -70.23 -34.59 -14.64
N PRO A 326 -71.54 -34.79 -14.87
CA PRO A 326 -72.58 -34.68 -13.85
C PRO A 326 -72.37 -35.63 -12.67
N GLN A 327 -72.81 -35.22 -11.48
CA GLN A 327 -72.75 -36.06 -10.28
C GLN A 327 -73.47 -37.40 -10.47
N LYS A 328 -74.61 -37.43 -11.15
CA LYS A 328 -75.35 -38.68 -11.45
C LYS A 328 -74.51 -39.67 -12.26
N THR A 329 -73.84 -39.20 -13.31
CA THR A 329 -72.97 -40.04 -14.17
C THR A 329 -71.78 -40.60 -13.37
N ARG A 330 -71.19 -39.79 -12.48
CA ARG A 330 -70.08 -40.23 -11.62
C ARG A 330 -70.51 -41.12 -10.45
N ILE A 331 -71.79 -41.14 -10.09
CA ILE A 331 -72.36 -42.12 -9.15
C ILE A 331 -72.61 -43.44 -9.89
N ALA A 332 -73.29 -43.42 -11.05
CA ALA A 332 -73.53 -44.64 -11.84
C ALA A 332 -72.22 -45.38 -12.19
N PHE A 333 -71.19 -44.65 -12.66
CA PHE A 333 -69.87 -45.23 -12.91
C PHE A 333 -69.18 -45.82 -11.66
N TYR A 334 -69.55 -45.38 -10.45
CA TYR A 334 -69.06 -45.95 -9.18
C TYR A 334 -69.92 -47.14 -8.70
N GLU A 335 -71.18 -47.22 -9.14
CA GLU A 335 -72.07 -48.36 -8.90
C GLU A 335 -71.81 -49.52 -9.90
N GLU A 336 -71.08 -49.25 -10.99
CA GLU A 336 -70.63 -50.19 -12.03
C GLU A 336 -69.20 -50.76 -11.82
N LEU A 337 -68.50 -50.37 -10.74
CA LEU A 337 -67.06 -50.63 -10.49
C LEU A 337 -66.76 -51.79 -9.52
#